data_AF-A0A951HP33-F1
#
_entry.id   AF-A0A951HP33-F1
#
_cell.length_a   1.000
_cell.length_b   1.000
_cell.length_c   1.000
_cell.angle_alpha   90.00
_cell.angle_beta   90.00
_cell.angle_gamma   90.00
#
_symmetry.space_group_name_H-M   'P 1'
#
loop_
_entity.id
_entity.type
_entity.pdbx_description
1 polymer ?
#
loop_
_entity_poly.entity_id
_entity_poly.type
_entity_poly.pdbx_seq_one_letter_code
_entity_poly.pdbx_strand_id
1 'polypeptide(L)'
;MAELGAVNLVGESVAALLRARRELLASEGRLAPVPASQDIKHLTLAAIAGASPPSSGLSISCYHVARSDHPLGRRAMEDPARGIGISLELSYLMVSWSSVSEEEQALLSWAMLELDRYPVLAAGQLQGAGWARGETIQIVPEDPDPERIFRIWDALKQRLRLSALFKARIVRIGYGDVADGPPVVASRFAFAHGDPAAEPAL
;
A
#
# COMPACT_ATOMS: atom_id res chain seq x y z
N MET A 1 -5.22 9.15 -9.40
CA MET A 1 -5.62 7.74 -9.33
C MET A 1 -4.51 6.96 -9.97
N ALA A 2 -4.01 5.96 -9.25
CA ALA A 2 -2.98 5.08 -9.76
C ALA A 2 -3.58 4.04 -10.71
N GLU A 3 -2.81 3.64 -11.71
CA GLU A 3 -3.13 2.47 -12.54
C GLU A 3 -3.03 1.19 -11.71
N LEU A 4 -3.77 0.15 -12.09
CA LEU A 4 -3.78 -1.13 -11.36
C LEU A 4 -2.37 -1.73 -11.17
N GLY A 5 -1.50 -1.60 -12.18
CA GLY A 5 -0.13 -2.12 -12.13
C GLY A 5 0.76 -1.41 -11.10
N ALA A 6 0.46 -0.15 -10.77
CA ALA A 6 1.26 0.65 -9.85
C ALA A 6 1.20 0.10 -8.41
N VAL A 7 0.14 -0.62 -8.04
CA VAL A 7 -0.01 -1.22 -6.70
C VAL A 7 1.15 -2.17 -6.37
N ASN A 8 1.69 -2.90 -7.34
CA ASN A 8 2.79 -3.83 -7.09
C ASN A 8 4.08 -3.07 -6.69
N LEU A 9 4.22 -1.82 -7.14
CA LEU A 9 5.43 -1.01 -6.99
C LEU A 9 5.50 -0.31 -5.63
N VAL A 10 4.42 -0.34 -4.83
CA VAL A 10 4.41 0.24 -3.48
C VAL A 10 5.49 -0.41 -2.60
N GLY A 11 5.57 -1.74 -2.61
CA GLY A 11 6.57 -2.46 -1.81
C GLY A 11 8.00 -2.17 -2.26
N GLU A 12 8.23 -2.07 -3.58
CA GLU A 12 9.53 -1.68 -4.12
C GLU A 12 9.88 -0.21 -3.82
N SER A 13 8.89 0.67 -3.76
CA SER A 13 9.09 2.08 -3.36
C SER A 13 9.54 2.20 -1.92
N VAL A 14 8.96 1.41 -1.02
CA VAL A 14 9.40 1.33 0.39
C VAL A 14 10.82 0.77 0.48
N ALA A 15 11.13 -0.31 -0.25
CA ALA A 15 12.47 -0.88 -0.28
C ALA A 15 13.51 0.12 -0.82
N ALA A 16 13.18 0.82 -1.91
CA ALA A 16 14.04 1.84 -2.52
C ALA A 16 14.28 3.03 -1.57
N LEU A 17 13.25 3.50 -0.86
CA LEU A 17 13.40 4.51 0.17
C LEU A 17 14.43 4.06 1.23
N LEU A 18 14.25 2.86 1.81
CA LEU A 18 15.16 2.36 2.83
C LEU A 18 16.59 2.22 2.32
N ARG A 19 16.80 1.72 1.09
CA ARG A 19 18.14 1.65 0.47
C ARG A 19 18.79 3.03 0.37
N ALA A 20 18.07 4.01 -0.18
CA ALA A 20 18.58 5.37 -0.34
C ALA A 20 18.92 6.02 1.02
N ARG A 21 18.10 5.79 2.05
CA ARG A 21 18.35 6.27 3.41
C ARG A 21 19.57 5.61 4.03
N ARG A 22 19.76 4.30 3.81
CA ARG A 22 20.94 3.59 4.28
C ARG A 22 22.21 4.10 3.65
N GLU A 23 22.22 4.30 2.33
CA GLU A 23 23.36 4.84 1.59
C GLU A 23 23.75 6.23 2.10
N LEU A 24 22.75 7.09 2.36
CA LEU A 24 22.99 8.40 2.96
C LEU A 24 23.63 8.28 4.34
N LEU A 25 23.05 7.48 5.24
CA LEU A 25 23.60 7.30 6.60
C LEU A 25 24.99 6.65 6.61
N ALA A 26 25.25 5.75 5.66
CA ALA A 26 26.58 5.18 5.45
C ALA A 26 27.59 6.27 5.04
N SER A 27 27.21 7.17 4.13
CA SER A 27 28.05 8.30 3.72
C SER A 27 28.31 9.30 4.86
N GLU A 28 27.37 9.44 5.79
CA GLU A 28 27.49 10.27 6.99
C GLU A 28 28.27 9.57 8.14
N GLY A 29 28.60 8.28 8.00
CA GLY A 29 29.24 7.49 9.06
C GLY A 29 28.34 7.22 10.27
N ARG A 30 27.02 7.34 10.13
CA ARG A 30 26.02 7.23 11.22
C ARG A 30 25.24 5.92 11.21
N LEU A 31 25.63 4.97 10.36
CA LEU A 31 24.87 3.75 10.13
C LEU A 31 25.05 2.69 11.24
N ALA A 32 26.21 2.65 11.91
CA ALA A 32 26.49 1.64 12.93
C ALA A 32 25.43 1.67 14.05
N PRO A 33 24.89 0.52 14.50
CA PRO A 33 25.33 -0.86 14.25
C PRO A 33 24.69 -1.56 13.02
N VAL A 34 23.99 -0.84 12.14
CA VAL A 34 23.31 -1.45 10.99
C VAL A 34 24.32 -1.88 9.92
N PRO A 35 24.28 -3.13 9.44
CA PRO A 35 25.21 -3.61 8.43
C PRO A 35 24.95 -2.98 7.06
N ALA A 36 25.95 -2.29 6.51
CA ALA A 36 25.87 -1.61 5.21
C ALA A 36 25.74 -2.57 4.01
N SER A 37 26.26 -3.81 4.15
CA SER A 37 26.37 -4.80 3.07
C SER A 37 25.12 -5.64 2.85
N GLN A 38 24.19 -5.63 3.80
CA GLN A 38 22.98 -6.45 3.71
C GLN A 38 22.04 -5.91 2.62
N ASP A 39 21.27 -6.76 1.95
CA ASP A 39 20.38 -6.30 0.88
C ASP A 39 18.97 -5.98 1.42
N ILE A 40 18.24 -5.08 0.75
CA ILE A 40 16.83 -4.77 1.07
C ILE A 40 15.99 -5.09 -0.17
N LYS A 41 15.10 -6.06 -0.08
CA LYS A 41 14.34 -6.56 -1.24
C LYS A 41 12.85 -6.57 -0.98
N HIS A 42 12.08 -6.15 -1.99
CA HIS A 42 10.67 -6.50 -2.06
C HIS A 42 10.54 -7.92 -2.63
N LEU A 43 9.89 -8.81 -1.90
CA LEU A 43 9.69 -10.21 -2.28
C LEU A 43 8.20 -10.53 -2.34
N THR A 44 7.87 -11.56 -3.11
CA THR A 44 6.52 -12.13 -3.08
C THR A 44 6.36 -12.98 -1.82
N LEU A 45 5.12 -13.15 -1.37
CA LEU A 45 4.83 -14.03 -0.23
C LEU A 45 5.27 -15.48 -0.52
N ALA A 46 5.12 -15.92 -1.77
CA ALA A 46 5.55 -17.24 -2.23
C ALA A 46 7.08 -17.42 -2.16
N ALA A 47 7.87 -16.37 -2.43
CA ALA A 47 9.33 -16.43 -2.32
C ALA A 47 9.78 -16.63 -0.85
N ILE A 48 9.06 -16.05 0.11
CA ILE A 48 9.32 -16.27 1.55
C ILE A 48 8.88 -17.68 1.97
N ALA A 49 7.72 -18.14 1.51
CA ALA A 49 7.21 -19.48 1.83
C ALA A 49 8.00 -20.62 1.16
N GLY A 50 8.80 -20.31 0.13
CA GLY A 50 9.53 -21.28 -0.67
C GLY A 50 10.63 -22.03 0.09
N ALA A 51 11.21 -23.03 -0.58
CA ALA A 51 12.24 -23.89 -0.01
C ALA A 51 13.59 -23.19 0.25
N SER A 52 13.83 -22.05 -0.41
CA SER A 52 15.05 -21.26 -0.26
C SER A 52 14.69 -19.82 0.12
N PRO A 53 14.34 -19.58 1.39
CA PRO A 53 14.13 -18.23 1.87
C PRO A 53 15.45 -17.44 1.86
N PRO A 54 15.41 -16.10 1.88
CA PRO A 54 16.60 -15.27 1.94
C PRO A 54 17.52 -15.64 3.11
N SER A 55 18.83 -15.64 2.88
CA SER A 55 19.82 -15.94 3.92
C SER A 55 20.30 -14.71 4.67
N SER A 56 20.19 -13.52 4.07
CA SER A 56 20.67 -12.26 4.65
C SER A 56 19.85 -11.04 4.21
N GLY A 57 19.81 -10.04 5.08
CA GLY A 57 19.24 -8.72 4.82
C GLY A 57 17.80 -8.52 5.24
N LEU A 58 17.10 -7.58 4.60
CA LEU A 58 15.73 -7.20 4.93
C LEU A 58 14.81 -7.54 3.77
N SER A 59 13.72 -8.26 4.04
CA SER A 59 12.67 -8.47 3.04
C SER A 59 11.39 -7.76 3.42
N ILE A 60 10.71 -7.21 2.42
CA ILE A 60 9.36 -6.66 2.53
C ILE A 60 8.44 -7.46 1.64
N SER A 61 7.33 -7.95 2.18
CA SER A 61 6.33 -8.73 1.41
C SER A 61 4.91 -8.33 1.76
N CYS A 62 4.07 -8.12 0.76
CA CYS A 62 2.63 -7.90 0.97
C CYS A 62 1.94 -9.23 1.26
N TYR A 63 1.22 -9.34 2.38
CA TYR A 63 0.50 -10.56 2.78
C TYR A 63 -1.02 -10.39 2.78
N HIS A 64 -1.52 -9.16 2.72
CA HIS A 64 -2.96 -8.88 2.75
C HIS A 64 -3.29 -7.57 2.03
N VAL A 65 -4.38 -7.59 1.27
CA VAL A 65 -4.92 -6.43 0.54
C VAL A 65 -6.39 -6.29 0.90
N ALA A 66 -6.76 -5.15 1.46
CA ALA A 66 -8.13 -4.84 1.83
C ALA A 66 -8.60 -3.54 1.18
N ARG A 67 -9.92 -3.35 1.15
CA ARG A 67 -10.48 -2.04 0.85
C ARG A 67 -10.23 -1.12 2.03
N SER A 68 -9.80 0.10 1.77
CA SER A 68 -9.64 1.11 2.82
C SER A 68 -10.99 1.65 3.25
N ASP A 69 -11.25 1.61 4.55
CA ASP A 69 -12.42 2.23 5.18
C ASP A 69 -12.24 3.74 5.41
N HIS A 70 -11.09 4.30 5.03
CA HIS A 70 -10.82 5.73 5.15
C HIS A 70 -11.20 6.43 3.83
N PRO A 71 -12.39 7.05 3.73
CA PRO A 71 -12.71 7.85 2.57
C PRO A 71 -11.85 9.11 2.60
N LEU A 72 -10.91 9.24 1.67
CA LEU A 72 -10.52 10.58 1.24
C LEU A 72 -11.74 11.24 0.61
N GLY A 73 -12.02 12.48 0.97
CA GLY A 73 -13.15 13.25 0.46
C GLY A 73 -13.32 13.01 -1.04
N ARG A 74 -14.46 12.43 -1.44
CA ARG A 74 -14.82 12.35 -2.85
C ARG A 74 -14.88 13.79 -3.34
N ARG A 75 -14.05 14.14 -4.32
CA ARG A 75 -14.43 15.26 -5.20
C ARG A 75 -15.82 14.92 -5.72
N ALA A 76 -16.75 15.85 -5.63
CA ALA A 76 -18.05 15.72 -6.27
C ALA A 76 -17.78 15.40 -7.74
N MET A 77 -18.01 14.14 -8.10
CA MET A 77 -17.81 13.65 -9.46
C MET A 77 -19.12 13.95 -10.16
N GLU A 78 -19.08 14.75 -11.22
CA GLU A 78 -20.28 15.10 -11.99
C GLU A 78 -20.95 13.85 -12.63
N ASP A 79 -20.21 12.74 -12.77
CA ASP A 79 -20.70 11.49 -13.34
C ASP A 79 -20.18 10.26 -12.56
N PRO A 80 -21.04 9.49 -11.86
CA PRO A 80 -20.66 8.27 -11.14
C PRO A 80 -20.04 7.17 -12.00
N ALA A 81 -20.29 7.15 -13.31
CA ALA A 81 -19.75 6.14 -14.23
C ALA A 81 -18.31 6.43 -14.68
N ARG A 82 -17.87 7.70 -14.60
CA ARG A 82 -16.55 8.16 -15.10
C ARG A 82 -15.35 7.85 -14.19
N GLY A 83 -15.56 7.27 -13.00
CA GLY A 83 -14.49 7.17 -12.00
C GLY A 83 -14.76 6.13 -10.93
N ILE A 84 -14.97 4.90 -11.37
CA ILE A 84 -15.01 3.75 -10.45
C ILE A 84 -13.59 3.53 -9.93
N GLY A 85 -13.29 4.16 -8.79
CA GLY A 85 -12.05 3.97 -8.07
C GLY A 85 -12.30 3.39 -6.68
N ILE A 86 -11.42 2.49 -6.25
CA ILE A 86 -11.39 1.99 -4.88
C ILE A 86 -10.13 2.46 -4.18
N SER A 87 -10.23 2.67 -2.88
CA SER A 87 -9.07 2.90 -2.02
C SER A 87 -8.69 1.57 -1.40
N LEU A 88 -7.40 1.23 -1.44
CA LEU A 88 -6.85 0.02 -0.88
C LEU A 88 -6.00 0.31 0.35
N GLU A 89 -5.98 -0.65 1.26
CA GLU A 89 -5.02 -0.78 2.36
C GLU A 89 -4.21 -2.06 2.12
N LEU A 90 -2.89 -1.90 2.03
CA LEU A 90 -1.95 -2.99 1.81
C LEU A 90 -1.22 -3.26 3.11
N SER A 91 -1.27 -4.49 3.62
CA SER A 91 -0.52 -4.89 4.82
C SER A 91 0.77 -5.61 4.39
N TYR A 92 1.88 -5.17 4.96
CA TYR A 92 3.22 -5.65 4.67
C TYR A 92 3.86 -6.29 5.88
N LEU A 93 4.59 -7.38 5.62
CA LEU A 93 5.45 -8.08 6.55
C LEU A 93 6.90 -7.70 6.20
N MET A 94 7.60 -7.10 7.17
CA MET A 94 9.03 -6.86 7.10
C MET A 94 9.75 -7.92 7.91
N VAL A 95 10.76 -8.56 7.34
CA VAL A 95 11.52 -9.65 8.00
C VAL A 95 13.01 -9.37 7.91
N SER A 96 13.69 -9.48 9.04
CA SER A 96 15.14 -9.42 9.13
C SER A 96 15.72 -10.84 8.98
N TRP A 97 16.70 -10.98 8.10
CA TRP A 97 17.42 -12.23 7.84
C TRP A 97 18.86 -12.00 8.29
N SER A 98 19.18 -12.41 9.51
CA SER A 98 20.55 -12.50 9.99
C SER A 98 20.71 -13.74 10.86
N SER A 99 21.96 -14.16 11.04
CA SER A 99 22.37 -15.15 12.05
C SER A 99 22.91 -14.50 13.32
N VAL A 100 23.00 -13.16 13.37
CA VAL A 100 23.55 -12.37 14.48
C VAL A 100 22.43 -11.54 15.11
N SER A 101 22.19 -11.72 16.42
CA SER A 101 21.10 -11.05 17.15
C SER A 101 21.18 -9.52 17.08
N GLU A 102 22.39 -8.97 17.24
CA GLU A 102 22.60 -7.51 17.21
C GLU A 102 22.23 -6.95 15.83
N GLU A 103 22.69 -7.57 14.76
CA GLU A 103 22.37 -7.15 13.39
C GLU A 103 20.88 -7.28 13.08
N GLU A 104 20.24 -8.38 13.50
CA GLU A 104 18.83 -8.64 13.23
C GLU A 104 17.94 -7.55 13.86
N GLN A 105 18.21 -7.23 15.14
CA GLN A 105 17.50 -6.20 15.90
C GLN A 105 17.82 -4.80 15.41
N ALA A 106 19.09 -4.49 15.15
CA ALA A 106 19.53 -3.19 14.67
C ALA A 106 18.89 -2.85 13.31
N LEU A 107 18.94 -3.79 12.37
CA LEU A 107 18.39 -3.59 11.02
C LEU A 107 16.88 -3.34 11.06
N LEU A 108 16.14 -4.15 11.81
CA LEU A 108 14.69 -4.01 11.88
C LEU A 108 14.28 -2.72 12.60
N SER A 109 14.93 -2.41 13.73
CA SER A 109 14.66 -1.18 14.48
C SER A 109 14.99 0.07 13.68
N TRP A 110 16.09 0.06 12.93
CA TRP A 110 16.45 1.15 12.02
C TRP A 110 15.42 1.32 10.90
N ALA A 111 14.99 0.22 10.27
CA ALA A 111 13.98 0.29 9.22
C ALA A 111 12.65 0.86 9.75
N MET A 112 12.22 0.44 10.94
CA MET A 112 11.05 0.99 11.61
C MET A 112 11.18 2.50 11.88
N LEU A 113 12.35 2.94 12.39
CA LEU A 113 12.62 4.35 12.66
C LEU A 113 12.58 5.20 11.39
N GLU A 114 13.18 4.73 10.29
CA GLU A 114 13.16 5.48 9.03
C GLU A 114 11.76 5.53 8.41
N LEU A 115 10.95 4.48 8.54
CA LEU A 115 9.55 4.52 8.10
C LEU A 115 8.69 5.47 8.94
N ASP A 116 8.92 5.53 10.26
CA ASP A 116 8.20 6.48 11.12
C ASP A 116 8.62 7.93 10.87
N ARG A 117 9.91 8.14 10.52
CA ARG A 117 10.44 9.45 10.14
C ARG A 117 9.94 9.94 8.79
N TYR A 118 9.71 9.03 7.84
CA TYR A 118 9.21 9.33 6.50
C TYR A 118 7.91 8.55 6.21
N PRO A 119 6.80 8.84 6.92
CA PRO A 119 5.58 8.05 6.86
C PRO A 119 4.74 8.36 5.62
N VAL A 120 5.14 9.33 4.79
CA VAL A 120 4.43 9.71 3.58
C VAL A 120 5.37 9.60 2.39
N LEU A 121 4.99 8.75 1.44
CA LEU A 121 5.65 8.59 0.14
C LEU A 121 4.93 9.47 -0.88
N ALA A 122 5.63 10.49 -1.38
CA ALA A 122 5.15 11.33 -2.47
C ALA A 122 5.46 10.71 -3.83
N ALA A 123 4.78 11.16 -4.89
CA ALA A 123 4.93 10.66 -6.25
C ALA A 123 6.40 10.54 -6.75
N GLY A 124 7.31 11.42 -6.30
CA GLY A 124 8.74 11.34 -6.66
C GLY A 124 9.52 10.21 -5.99
N GLN A 125 8.99 9.62 -4.92
CA GLN A 125 9.57 8.46 -4.23
C GLN A 125 8.94 7.15 -4.69
N LEU A 126 7.79 7.22 -5.36
CA LEU A 126 7.10 6.06 -5.90
C LEU A 126 7.82 5.57 -7.17
N GLN A 127 8.08 4.28 -7.22
CA GLN A 127 8.77 3.65 -8.34
C GLN A 127 7.82 3.42 -9.52
N GLY A 128 8.37 3.53 -10.73
CA GLY A 128 7.71 3.25 -12.01
C GLY A 128 6.69 4.28 -12.48
N ALA A 129 5.98 3.93 -13.55
CA ALA A 129 4.94 4.74 -14.17
C ALA A 129 3.54 4.33 -13.68
N GLY A 130 2.54 5.19 -13.92
CA GLY A 130 1.14 4.91 -13.56
C GLY A 130 0.67 5.56 -12.25
N TRP A 131 1.50 6.39 -11.62
CA TRP A 131 1.10 7.23 -10.48
C TRP A 131 0.57 8.58 -10.95
N ALA A 132 -0.51 9.08 -10.34
CA ALA A 132 -0.97 10.44 -10.59
C ALA A 132 -0.04 11.47 -9.93
N ARG A 133 0.05 12.67 -10.53
CA ARG A 133 0.95 13.76 -10.11
C ARG A 133 0.79 14.28 -8.67
N GLY A 134 -0.27 13.89 -7.96
CA GLY A 134 -0.50 14.23 -6.56
C GLY A 134 -0.80 13.00 -5.69
N GLU A 135 -0.45 11.81 -6.16
CA GLU A 135 -0.67 10.60 -5.37
C GLU A 135 0.32 10.56 -4.20
N THR A 136 -0.21 10.27 -3.01
CA THR A 136 0.56 10.15 -1.77
C THR A 136 0.15 8.87 -1.07
N ILE A 137 1.11 8.07 -0.66
CA ILE A 137 0.87 6.84 0.08
C ILE A 137 1.32 7.06 1.52
N GLN A 138 0.46 6.71 2.47
CA GLN A 138 0.79 6.80 3.89
C GLN A 138 1.24 5.42 4.40
N ILE A 139 2.43 5.37 4.97
CA ILE A 139 2.95 4.22 5.71
C ILE A 139 2.59 4.40 7.17
N VAL A 140 1.96 3.38 7.76
CA VAL A 140 1.53 3.36 9.14
C VAL A 140 2.11 2.11 9.80
N PRO A 141 2.98 2.24 10.81
CA PRO A 141 3.41 1.11 11.62
C PRO A 141 2.20 0.40 12.22
N GLU A 142 2.26 -0.92 12.29
CA GLU A 142 1.24 -1.73 12.95
C GLU A 142 1.89 -2.42 14.14
N ASP A 143 1.23 -2.36 15.29
CA ASP A 143 1.61 -3.12 16.48
C ASP A 143 0.82 -4.43 16.48
N PRO A 144 1.37 -5.52 15.93
CA PRO A 144 0.70 -6.80 15.96
C PRO A 144 0.71 -7.41 17.35
N ASP A 145 -0.40 -8.07 17.68
CA ASP A 145 -0.38 -9.07 18.74
C ASP A 145 0.62 -10.20 18.40
N PRO A 146 1.41 -10.71 19.36
CA PRO A 146 2.37 -11.78 19.10
C PRO A 146 1.76 -13.03 18.47
N GLU A 147 0.50 -13.36 18.79
CA GLU A 147 -0.21 -14.49 18.20
C GLU A 147 -0.41 -14.29 16.70
N ARG A 148 -0.63 -13.05 16.25
CA ARG A 148 -0.79 -12.74 14.82
C ARG A 148 0.50 -12.96 14.06
N ILE A 149 1.65 -12.54 14.59
CA ILE A 149 2.95 -12.83 13.99
C ILE A 149 3.12 -14.36 13.88
N PHE A 150 2.87 -15.09 14.98
CA PHE A 150 2.97 -16.54 14.98
C PHE A 150 2.06 -17.20 13.93
N ARG A 151 0.80 -16.77 13.80
CA ARG A 151 -0.14 -17.29 12.79
C ARG A 151 0.30 -17.02 11.36
N ILE A 152 0.88 -15.84 11.09
CA ILE A 152 1.44 -15.54 9.76
C ILE A 152 2.56 -16.52 9.43
N TRP A 153 3.50 -16.74 10.36
CA TRP A 153 4.62 -17.65 10.15
C TRP A 153 4.20 -19.12 10.06
N ASP A 154 3.23 -19.56 10.87
CA ASP A 154 2.68 -20.91 10.77
C ASP A 154 1.95 -21.13 9.43
N ALA A 155 1.23 -20.14 8.93
CA ALA A 155 0.61 -20.20 7.61
C ALA A 155 1.65 -20.30 6.48
N LEU A 156 2.80 -19.64 6.62
CA LEU A 156 3.93 -19.74 5.69
C LEU A 156 4.69 -21.06 5.80
N LYS A 157 4.44 -21.87 6.84
CA LYS A 157 5.18 -23.11 7.16
C LYS A 157 6.69 -22.90 7.25
N GLN A 158 7.09 -21.72 7.70
CA GLN A 158 8.48 -21.32 7.90
C GLN A 158 8.76 -21.15 9.40
N ARG A 159 10.05 -21.18 9.78
CA ARG A 159 10.45 -20.88 11.16
C ARG A 159 10.16 -19.42 11.48
N LEU A 160 9.61 -19.16 12.67
CA LEU A 160 9.40 -17.81 13.19
C LEU A 160 10.71 -17.02 13.16
N ARG A 161 10.67 -15.81 12.62
CA ARG A 161 11.78 -14.85 12.56
C ARG A 161 11.35 -13.48 13.05
N LEU A 162 12.33 -12.65 13.41
CA LEU A 162 12.07 -11.28 13.83
C LEU A 162 11.43 -10.51 12.68
N SER A 163 10.24 -9.98 12.95
CA SER A 163 9.43 -9.33 11.94
C SER A 163 8.64 -8.16 12.51
N ALA A 164 8.38 -7.18 11.65
CA ALA A 164 7.54 -6.02 11.94
C ALA A 164 6.46 -5.89 10.88
N LEU A 165 5.31 -5.34 11.26
CA LEU A 165 4.20 -5.11 10.35
C LEU A 165 4.02 -3.62 10.09
N PHE A 166 3.62 -3.29 8.87
CA PHE A 166 3.21 -1.94 8.52
C PHE A 166 2.14 -1.98 7.44
N LYS A 167 1.38 -0.89 7.34
CA LYS A 167 0.30 -0.72 6.38
C LYS A 167 0.61 0.43 5.45
N ALA A 168 0.44 0.21 4.16
CA ALA A 168 0.36 1.29 3.17
C ALA A 168 -1.12 1.60 2.92
N ARG A 169 -1.55 2.80 3.31
CA ARG A 169 -2.93 3.27 3.17
C ARG A 169 -3.05 4.26 2.02
N ILE A 170 -4.30 4.47 1.59
CA ILE A 170 -4.69 5.50 0.62
C ILE A 170 -4.21 5.17 -0.81
N VAL A 171 -4.03 3.89 -1.13
CA VAL A 171 -3.68 3.49 -2.50
C VAL A 171 -4.95 3.54 -3.35
N ARG A 172 -5.15 4.61 -4.13
CA ARG A 172 -6.33 4.77 -4.97
C ARG A 172 -6.08 4.16 -6.34
N ILE A 173 -6.82 3.12 -6.66
CA ILE A 173 -6.83 2.55 -8.00
C ILE A 173 -8.15 2.77 -8.69
N GLY A 174 -8.09 2.77 -10.01
CA GLY A 174 -9.25 2.62 -10.85
C GLY A 174 -8.84 2.69 -12.31
N TYR A 175 -9.81 2.44 -13.16
CA TYR A 175 -9.65 2.61 -14.58
C TYR A 175 -9.71 4.11 -14.84
N GLY A 176 -8.73 4.67 -15.55
CA GLY A 176 -8.57 6.11 -15.77
C GLY A 176 -9.80 6.76 -16.42
N ASP A 177 -9.67 8.02 -16.85
CA ASP A 177 -10.80 8.76 -17.40
C ASP A 177 -11.47 7.98 -18.55
N VAL A 178 -12.73 7.59 -18.34
CA VAL A 178 -13.55 6.95 -19.37
C VAL A 178 -13.81 8.00 -20.44
N ALA A 179 -13.56 7.67 -21.71
CA ALA A 179 -13.82 8.57 -22.83
C ALA A 179 -15.24 9.15 -22.73
N ASP A 180 -15.36 10.47 -22.93
CA ASP A 180 -16.64 11.16 -22.89
C ASP A 180 -17.66 10.48 -23.81
N GLY A 181 -18.78 10.06 -23.24
CA GLY A 181 -19.94 9.65 -24.03
C GLY A 181 -20.43 10.84 -24.88
N PRO A 182 -21.07 10.58 -26.04
CA PRO A 182 -21.59 11.66 -26.87
C PRO A 182 -22.55 12.54 -26.06
N PRO A 183 -22.58 13.86 -26.30
CA PRO A 183 -23.45 14.78 -25.57
C PRO A 183 -24.90 14.33 -25.70
N VAL A 184 -25.67 14.43 -24.61
CA VAL A 184 -27.10 14.13 -24.62
C VAL A 184 -27.80 15.18 -25.48
N VAL A 185 -28.13 14.81 -26.71
CA VAL A 185 -28.81 15.69 -27.68
C VAL A 185 -30.33 15.67 -27.55
N ALA A 186 -30.91 14.74 -26.78
CA ALA A 186 -32.35 14.66 -26.57
C ALA A 186 -32.70 14.03 -25.22
N SER A 187 -33.51 14.73 -24.43
CA SER A 187 -34.17 14.21 -23.23
C SER A 187 -35.68 14.13 -23.47
N ARG A 188 -36.28 12.93 -23.37
CA ARG A 188 -37.74 12.78 -23.38
C ARG A 188 -38.26 12.85 -21.96
N PHE A 189 -38.99 13.91 -21.64
CA PHE A 189 -39.76 14.01 -20.39
C PHE A 189 -41.17 13.48 -20.66
N ALA A 190 -41.56 12.39 -19.98
CA ALA A 190 -42.94 11.94 -19.96
C ALA A 190 -43.64 12.60 -18.76
N PHE A 191 -44.53 13.54 -19.02
CA PHE A 191 -45.46 14.05 -18.02
C PHE A 191 -46.70 13.15 -18.03
N ALA A 192 -46.89 12.35 -16.98
CA ALA A 192 -48.21 11.82 -16.68
C ALA A 192 -49.05 12.98 -16.16
N HIS A 193 -50.10 13.36 -16.90
CA HIS A 193 -51.16 14.20 -16.34
C HIS A 193 -51.79 13.39 -15.20
N GLY A 194 -51.46 13.75 -13.95
CA GLY A 194 -52.30 13.38 -12.82
C GLY A 194 -53.63 14.06 -13.03
N ASP A 195 -54.66 13.27 -13.30
CA ASP A 195 -56.04 13.73 -13.43
C ASP A 195 -56.44 14.43 -12.11
N PRO A 196 -56.72 15.75 -12.10
CA PRO A 196 -57.18 16.41 -10.91
C PRO A 196 -58.69 16.16 -10.75
N ALA A 197 -59.06 15.60 -9.61
CA ALA A 197 -60.43 15.44 -9.08
C ALA A 197 -61.20 14.16 -9.48
N ALA A 198 -60.93 13.08 -8.75
CA ALA A 198 -62.00 12.20 -8.29
C ALA A 198 -62.42 12.68 -6.89
N GLU A 199 -63.40 13.57 -6.85
CA GLU A 199 -64.10 13.97 -5.63
C GLU A 199 -64.96 12.78 -5.13
N PRO A 200 -64.92 12.41 -3.84
CA PRO A 200 -65.74 11.31 -3.34
C PRO A 200 -67.20 11.78 -3.20
N ALA A 201 -68.10 11.21 -4.00
CA ALA A 201 -69.54 11.34 -3.76
C ALA A 201 -69.94 10.52 -2.51
N LEU A 202 -70.68 11.19 -1.63
CA LEU A 202 -71.29 10.71 -0.39
C LEU A 202 -72.13 9.43 -0.56
#